data_AF-A0A0J1GSS1-F1
#
_entry.id   AF-A0A0J1GSS1-F1
#
_cell.length_a   1.000
_cell.length_b   1.000
_cell.length_c   1.000
_cell.angle_alpha   90.00
_cell.angle_beta   90.00
_cell.angle_gamma   90.00
#
_symmetry.space_group_name_H-M   'P 1'
#
loop_
_entity.id
_entity.type
_entity.pdbx_description
1 polymer ?
#
loop_
_entity_poly.entity_id
_entity_poly.type
_entity_poly.pdbx_seq_one_letter_code
_entity_poly.pdbx_strand_id
1 'polypeptide(L)'
;MAAERQGLEQEWLLLQQQCEEYERYSLLIKLFNFLLFSVFLLAGGLAGKTGMVVLVVLLMVWLQDAIWKTFQSRIVPRLLQLEQAIHPLNVGAHVQPDTTAFQFNTHYMQSRPSQIGLIREYATQAIRPTVAFPHALLVFMACVLIVLG
;
A
#
# COMPACT_ATOMS: atom_id res chain seq x y z
N MET A 1 -3.87 18.69 -29.94
CA MET A 1 -2.71 17.78 -29.76
C MET A 1 -1.83 18.17 -28.57
N ALA A 2 -1.06 19.27 -28.58
CA ALA A 2 -0.19 19.61 -27.42
C ALA A 2 -0.95 19.93 -26.12
N ALA A 3 -2.00 20.75 -26.19
CA ALA A 3 -2.83 21.10 -25.02
C ALA A 3 -3.64 19.89 -24.48
N GLU A 4 -4.07 19.01 -25.37
CA GLU A 4 -4.81 17.79 -25.02
C GLU A 4 -3.89 16.77 -24.32
N ARG A 5 -2.67 16.59 -24.84
CA ARG A 5 -1.62 15.80 -24.19
C ARG A 5 -1.33 16.31 -22.78
N GLN A 6 -1.12 17.61 -22.65
CA GLN A 6 -0.84 18.23 -21.35
C GLN A 6 -1.98 18.02 -20.35
N GLY A 7 -3.24 18.09 -20.80
CA GLY A 7 -4.40 17.80 -19.95
C GLY A 7 -4.43 16.35 -19.42
N LEU A 8 -4.13 15.38 -20.29
CA LEU A 8 -4.06 13.96 -19.92
C LEU A 8 -2.91 13.69 -18.93
N GLU A 9 -1.72 14.26 -19.18
CA GLU A 9 -0.55 14.11 -18.30
C GLU A 9 -0.81 14.73 -16.92
N GLN A 10 -1.45 15.91 -16.87
CA GLN A 10 -1.85 16.55 -15.61
C GLN A 10 -2.89 15.74 -14.83
N GLU A 11 -3.91 15.21 -15.51
CA GLU A 11 -4.90 14.33 -14.89
C GLU A 11 -4.22 13.07 -14.33
N TRP A 12 -3.31 12.45 -15.09
CA TRP A 12 -2.56 11.27 -14.64
C TRP A 12 -1.74 11.56 -13.39
N LEU A 13 -0.99 12.68 -13.36
CA LEU A 13 -0.19 13.06 -12.20
C LEU A 13 -1.05 13.26 -10.95
N LEU A 14 -2.19 13.94 -11.09
CA LEU A 14 -3.11 14.17 -9.98
C LEU A 14 -3.69 12.86 -9.45
N LEU A 15 -4.16 11.98 -10.33
CA LEU A 15 -4.75 10.70 -9.95
C LEU A 15 -3.71 9.73 -9.38
N GLN A 16 -2.49 9.70 -9.94
CA GLN A 16 -1.39 8.89 -9.42
C GLN A 16 -1.01 9.33 -8.01
N GLN A 17 -0.88 10.64 -7.79
CA GLN A 17 -0.58 11.19 -6.48
C GLN A 17 -1.68 10.85 -5.46
N GLN A 18 -2.96 11.00 -5.83
CA GLN A 18 -4.07 10.61 -4.94
C GLN A 18 -4.03 9.12 -4.60
N CYS A 19 -3.72 8.25 -5.56
CA CYS A 19 -3.59 6.81 -5.33
C CYS A 19 -2.49 6.50 -4.29
N GLU A 20 -1.33 7.13 -4.41
CA GLU A 20 -0.21 6.99 -3.45
C GLU A 20 -0.54 7.56 -2.07
N GLU A 21 -1.27 8.68 -2.02
CA GLU A 21 -1.73 9.27 -0.76
C GLU A 21 -2.69 8.33 -0.03
N TYR A 22 -3.65 7.70 -0.73
CA TYR A 22 -4.52 6.69 -0.14
C TYR A 22 -3.74 5.50 0.41
N GLU A 23 -2.67 5.05 -0.26
CA GLU A 23 -1.80 3.97 0.24
C GLU A 23 -1.07 4.39 1.52
N ARG A 24 -0.51 5.60 1.55
CA ARG A 24 0.16 6.16 2.73
C ARG A 24 -0.81 6.24 3.91
N TYR A 25 -2.01 6.76 3.69
CA TYR A 25 -3.01 6.86 4.74
C TYR A 25 -3.47 5.47 5.20
N SER A 26 -3.69 4.54 4.27
CA SER A 26 -4.02 3.14 4.56
C SER A 26 -2.97 2.46 5.46
N LEU A 27 -1.68 2.76 5.28
CA LEU A 27 -0.61 2.31 6.18
C LEU A 27 -0.74 2.94 7.57
N LEU A 28 -1.00 4.25 7.65
CA LEU A 28 -1.18 4.96 8.93
C LEU A 28 -2.37 4.41 9.73
N ILE A 29 -3.50 4.09 9.09
CA ILE A 29 -4.64 3.44 9.75
C ILE A 29 -4.22 2.08 10.33
N LYS A 30 -3.47 1.26 9.58
CA LYS A 30 -3.02 -0.06 10.07
C LYS A 30 -2.09 0.08 11.27
N LEU A 31 -1.14 1.00 11.23
CA LEU A 31 -0.23 1.27 12.35
C LEU A 31 -0.98 1.79 13.58
N PHE A 32 -1.94 2.68 13.40
CA PHE A 32 -2.80 3.15 14.49
C PHE A 32 -3.61 2.00 15.10
N ASN A 33 -4.20 1.14 14.27
CA ASN A 33 -4.98 -0.01 14.73
C ASN A 33 -4.12 -1.00 15.53
N PHE A 34 -2.90 -1.27 15.04
CA PHE A 34 -1.92 -2.11 15.73
C PHE A 34 -1.48 -1.51 17.08
N LEU A 35 -1.20 -0.20 17.11
CA LEU A 35 -0.83 0.52 18.34
C LEU A 35 -1.96 0.46 19.37
N LEU A 36 -3.20 0.76 18.95
CA LEU A 36 -4.38 0.72 19.82
C LEU A 36 -4.54 -0.66 20.45
N PHE A 37 -4.44 -1.73 19.65
CA PHE A 37 -4.54 -3.09 20.15
C PHE A 37 -3.38 -3.45 21.09
N SER A 38 -2.15 -3.06 20.75
CA SER A 38 -0.97 -3.33 21.58
C SER A 38 -1.06 -2.65 22.95
N VAL A 39 -1.46 -1.38 23.01
CA VAL A 39 -1.67 -0.65 24.27
C VAL A 39 -2.77 -1.31 25.10
N PHE A 40 -3.87 -1.71 24.48
CA PHE A 40 -4.95 -2.40 25.17
C PHE A 40 -4.51 -3.75 25.77
N LEU A 41 -3.71 -4.53 25.03
CA LEU A 41 -3.13 -5.77 25.54
C LEU A 41 -2.22 -5.53 26.75
N LEU A 42 -1.31 -4.55 26.66
CA LEU A 42 -0.38 -4.22 27.74
C LEU A 42 -1.07 -3.65 28.99
N ALA A 43 -2.22 -3.00 28.83
CA ALA A 43 -3.03 -2.49 29.94
C ALA A 43 -3.86 -3.59 30.65
N GLY A 44 -3.67 -4.87 30.32
CA GLY A 44 -4.44 -5.98 30.90
C GLY A 44 -5.87 -6.11 30.36
N GLY A 45 -6.14 -5.52 29.19
CA GLY A 45 -7.48 -5.37 28.62
C GLY A 45 -8.22 -6.67 28.30
N LEU A 46 -7.55 -7.82 28.33
CA LEU A 46 -8.18 -9.14 28.09
C LEU A 46 -9.10 -9.60 29.22
N ALA A 47 -9.10 -8.93 30.38
CA ALA A 47 -10.00 -9.25 31.50
C ALA A 47 -11.32 -8.45 31.40
N GLY A 48 -12.43 -9.10 31.02
CA GLY A 48 -13.79 -8.58 31.19
C GLY A 48 -14.52 -8.11 29.92
N LYS A 49 -15.63 -7.37 30.10
CA LYS A 49 -16.55 -6.94 29.01
C LYS A 49 -15.99 -5.84 28.09
N THR A 50 -14.87 -5.23 28.45
CA THR A 50 -14.17 -4.20 27.67
C THR A 50 -13.64 -4.71 26.32
N GLY A 51 -13.39 -6.02 26.20
CA GLY A 51 -12.94 -6.63 24.94
C GLY A 51 -13.92 -6.47 23.77
N MET A 52 -15.24 -6.50 24.04
CA MET A 52 -16.25 -6.28 22.99
C MET A 52 -16.20 -4.86 22.43
N VAL A 53 -15.98 -3.87 23.29
CA VAL A 53 -15.88 -2.46 22.86
C VAL A 53 -14.66 -2.26 21.97
N VAL A 54 -13.52 -2.81 22.37
CA VAL A 54 -12.29 -2.73 21.57
C VAL A 54 -12.47 -3.44 20.23
N LEU A 55 -13.09 -4.63 20.20
CA LEU A 55 -13.39 -5.33 18.95
C LEU A 55 -14.22 -4.46 17.98
N VAL A 56 -15.27 -3.80 18.46
CA VAL A 56 -16.10 -2.90 17.63
C VAL A 56 -15.26 -1.73 17.09
N VAL A 57 -14.40 -1.14 17.93
CA VAL A 57 -13.51 -0.05 17.49
C VAL A 57 -12.52 -0.54 16.41
N LEU A 58 -11.87 -1.70 16.61
CA LEU A 58 -10.96 -2.28 15.61
C LEU A 58 -11.67 -2.55 14.27
N LEU A 59 -12.91 -3.04 14.32
CA LEU A 59 -13.72 -3.28 13.12
C LEU A 59 -14.10 -1.97 12.41
N MET A 60 -14.42 -0.92 13.16
CA MET A 60 -14.67 0.41 12.58
C MET A 60 -13.43 0.99 11.91
N VAL A 61 -12.26 0.87 12.53
CA VAL A 61 -10.98 1.30 11.94
C VAL A 61 -10.67 0.50 10.68
N TRP A 62 -10.94 -0.82 10.67
CA TRP A 62 -10.79 -1.65 9.47
C TRP A 62 -11.75 -1.24 8.35
N LEU A 63 -13.00 -0.89 8.66
CA LEU A 63 -13.96 -0.40 7.67
C LEU A 63 -13.50 0.92 7.04
N GLN A 64 -12.86 1.81 7.80
CA GLN A 64 -12.28 3.05 7.26
C GLN A 64 -11.17 2.76 6.24
N ASP A 65 -10.30 1.76 6.50
CA ASP A 65 -9.30 1.31 5.53
C ASP A 65 -9.95 0.81 4.23
N ALA A 66 -11.02 0.02 4.35
CA ALA A 66 -11.77 -0.50 3.22
C ALA A 66 -12.41 0.62 2.36
N ILE A 67 -12.86 1.71 2.98
CA ILE A 67 -13.40 2.89 2.28
C ILE A 67 -12.30 3.52 1.40
N TRP A 68 -11.10 3.75 1.94
CA TRP A 68 -9.99 4.28 1.14
C TRP A 68 -9.57 3.34 0.00
N LYS A 69 -9.50 2.03 0.26
CA LYS A 69 -9.22 1.04 -0.79
C LYS A 69 -10.28 1.01 -1.89
N THR A 70 -11.54 1.33 -1.56
CA THR A 70 -12.63 1.44 -2.54
C THR A 70 -12.49 2.68 -3.42
N PHE A 71 -12.03 3.81 -2.88
CA PHE A 71 -11.71 4.99 -3.72
C PHE A 71 -10.51 4.72 -4.62
N GLN A 72 -9.44 4.13 -4.07
CA GLN A 72 -8.27 3.72 -4.84
C GLN A 72 -8.64 2.78 -6.01
N SER A 73 -9.50 1.77 -5.77
CA SER A 73 -9.91 0.82 -6.81
C SER A 73 -10.73 1.45 -7.94
N ARG A 74 -11.30 2.65 -7.73
CA ARG A 74 -12.01 3.41 -8.77
C ARG A 74 -11.06 4.31 -9.58
N ILE A 75 -9.95 4.74 -8.99
CA ILE A 75 -8.95 5.57 -9.65
C ILE A 75 -8.07 4.74 -10.59
N VAL A 76 -7.65 3.54 -10.17
CA VAL A 76 -6.74 2.69 -10.96
C VAL A 76 -7.25 2.40 -12.38
N PRO A 77 -8.53 2.03 -12.62
CA PRO A 77 -9.04 1.86 -13.97
C PRO A 77 -8.95 3.13 -14.83
N ARG A 78 -9.16 4.31 -14.22
CA ARG A 78 -9.05 5.59 -14.91
C ARG A 78 -7.60 5.90 -15.27
N LEU A 79 -6.65 5.62 -14.37
CA LEU A 79 -5.22 5.72 -14.67
C LEU A 79 -4.87 4.88 -15.90
N LEU A 80 -5.28 3.60 -15.95
CA LEU A 80 -5.02 2.73 -17.11
C LEU A 80 -5.60 3.29 -18.43
N GLN A 81 -6.79 3.89 -18.39
CA GLN A 81 -7.37 4.56 -19.56
C GLN A 81 -6.53 5.76 -20.02
N LEU A 82 -6.03 6.57 -19.08
CA LEU A 82 -5.15 7.71 -19.39
C LEU A 82 -3.82 7.22 -19.98
N GLU A 83 -3.22 6.17 -19.43
CA GLU A 83 -1.99 5.58 -19.97
C GLU A 83 -2.18 5.09 -21.42
N GLN A 84 -3.31 4.42 -21.70
CA GLN A 84 -3.66 4.00 -23.06
C GLN A 84 -3.86 5.18 -24.02
N ALA A 85 -4.43 6.29 -23.54
CA ALA A 85 -4.62 7.50 -24.35
C ALA A 85 -3.30 8.25 -24.60
N ILE A 86 -2.38 8.24 -23.63
CA ILE A 86 -1.06 8.89 -23.72
C ILE A 86 -0.09 8.07 -24.59
N HIS A 87 -0.18 6.73 -24.57
CA HIS A 87 0.78 5.84 -25.24
C HIS A 87 1.02 6.19 -26.72
N PRO A 88 0.00 6.33 -27.61
CA PRO A 88 0.22 6.68 -29.01
C PRO A 88 0.90 8.04 -29.22
N LEU A 89 0.73 8.99 -28.28
CA LEU A 89 1.36 10.31 -28.32
C LEU A 89 2.88 10.24 -28.04
N ASN A 90 3.36 9.14 -27.46
CA ASN A 90 4.77 8.90 -27.19
C ASN A 90 5.49 8.14 -28.33
N VAL A 91 4.76 7.36 -29.14
CA VAL A 91 5.33 6.52 -30.22
C VAL A 91 5.94 7.35 -31.37
N GLY A 92 5.56 8.62 -31.50
CA GLY A 92 6.16 9.55 -32.48
C GLY A 92 7.58 10.05 -32.12
N ALA A 93 8.02 9.81 -30.88
CA ALA A 93 9.41 9.99 -30.45
C ALA A 93 10.07 8.61 -30.41
N HIS A 94 11.33 8.46 -30.82
CA HIS A 94 12.09 7.20 -30.77
C HIS A 94 12.31 6.72 -29.31
N VAL A 95 11.24 6.35 -28.60
CA VAL A 95 11.25 5.94 -27.21
C VAL A 95 11.27 4.41 -27.18
N GLN A 96 12.19 3.84 -26.42
CA GLN A 96 12.23 2.41 -26.19
C GLN A 96 10.99 1.98 -25.40
N PRO A 97 10.42 0.79 -25.67
CA PRO A 97 9.16 0.36 -25.06
C PRO A 97 9.17 0.42 -23.53
N ASP A 98 10.31 0.10 -22.90
CA ASP A 98 10.46 0.08 -21.43
C ASP A 98 10.67 1.46 -20.77
N THR A 99 10.80 2.53 -21.55
CA THR A 99 11.04 3.90 -21.03
C THR A 99 9.92 4.87 -21.36
N THR A 100 8.77 4.35 -21.82
CA THR A 100 7.60 5.17 -22.16
C THR A 100 7.02 5.81 -20.89
N ALA A 101 7.05 7.14 -20.82
CA ALA A 101 6.51 7.88 -19.69
C ALA A 101 4.99 7.62 -19.53
N PHE A 102 4.51 7.70 -18.29
CA PHE A 102 3.09 7.51 -17.94
C PHE A 102 2.56 6.12 -18.32
N GLN A 103 3.37 5.05 -18.20
CA GLN A 103 2.95 3.65 -18.44
C GLN A 103 3.14 2.75 -17.20
N PHE A 104 3.42 3.33 -16.03
CA PHE A 104 3.76 2.58 -14.83
C PHE A 104 2.64 1.59 -14.43
N ASN A 105 1.38 2.03 -14.42
CA ASN A 105 0.27 1.18 -13.96
C ASN A 105 0.01 0.03 -14.94
N THR A 106 0.15 0.27 -16.24
CA THR A 106 0.01 -0.73 -17.29
C THR A 106 1.09 -1.80 -17.16
N HIS A 107 2.36 -1.41 -17.02
CA HIS A 107 3.45 -2.35 -16.80
C HIS A 107 3.29 -3.12 -15.48
N TYR A 108 2.88 -2.43 -14.41
CA TYR A 108 2.61 -3.07 -13.12
C TYR A 108 1.49 -4.11 -13.25
N MET A 109 0.39 -3.80 -13.93
CA MET A 109 -0.74 -4.71 -14.11
C MET A 109 -0.38 -5.92 -14.99
N GLN A 110 0.46 -5.76 -16.01
CA GLN A 110 0.92 -6.85 -16.86
C GLN A 110 1.88 -7.81 -16.14
N SER A 111 2.71 -7.29 -15.25
CA SER A 111 3.69 -8.06 -14.47
C SER A 111 3.19 -8.47 -13.08
N ARG A 112 1.95 -8.10 -12.72
CA ARG A 112 1.42 -8.28 -11.37
C ARG A 112 1.41 -9.77 -11.00
N PRO A 113 2.10 -10.17 -9.92
CA PRO A 113 2.03 -11.54 -9.45
C PRO A 113 0.60 -11.90 -9.00
N SER A 114 0.29 -13.20 -8.99
CA SER A 114 -0.91 -13.70 -8.31
C SER A 114 -0.88 -13.33 -6.82
N GLN A 115 -2.00 -13.45 -6.10
CA GLN A 115 -2.02 -13.18 -4.65
C GLN A 115 -0.95 -13.99 -3.89
N ILE A 116 -0.75 -15.25 -4.27
CA ILE A 116 0.31 -16.10 -3.72
C ILE A 116 1.71 -15.58 -4.10
N GLY A 117 1.86 -15.10 -5.35
CA GLY A 117 3.09 -14.44 -5.80
C GLY A 117 3.43 -13.18 -5.00
N LEU A 118 2.43 -12.36 -4.68
CA LEU A 118 2.56 -11.16 -3.84
C LEU A 118 3.02 -11.51 -2.42
N ILE A 119 2.42 -12.55 -1.80
CA ILE A 119 2.87 -13.03 -0.48
C ILE A 119 4.34 -13.45 -0.52
N ARG A 120 4.74 -14.19 -1.57
CA ARG A 120 6.14 -14.59 -1.76
C ARG A 120 7.05 -13.37 -1.94
N GLU A 121 6.61 -12.37 -2.69
CA GLU A 121 7.36 -11.13 -2.89
C GLU A 121 7.53 -10.38 -1.56
N TYR A 122 6.48 -10.25 -0.75
CA TYR A 122 6.56 -9.64 0.58
C TYR A 122 7.51 -10.39 1.50
N ALA A 123 7.46 -11.72 1.52
CA ALA A 123 8.39 -12.54 2.30
C ALA A 123 9.84 -12.32 1.84
N THR A 124 10.07 -12.28 0.52
CA THR A 124 11.39 -12.05 -0.07
C THR A 124 11.92 -10.65 0.25
N GLN A 125 11.05 -9.64 0.25
CA GLN A 125 11.40 -8.27 0.64
C GLN A 125 11.70 -8.17 2.14
N ALA A 126 10.92 -8.86 2.99
CA ALA A 126 11.08 -8.83 4.44
C ALA A 126 12.43 -9.41 4.91
N ILE A 127 12.94 -10.45 4.22
CA ILE A 127 14.25 -11.06 4.53
C ILE A 127 15.43 -10.30 3.94
N ARG A 128 15.21 -9.25 3.13
CA ARG A 128 16.32 -8.44 2.62
C ARG A 128 17.08 -7.84 3.81
N PRO A 129 18.42 -7.89 3.83
CA PRO A 129 19.20 -7.42 4.98
C PRO A 129 18.87 -5.98 5.41
N THR A 130 18.59 -5.10 4.44
CA THR A 130 18.21 -3.70 4.67
C THR A 130 16.87 -3.54 5.41
N VAL A 131 16.01 -4.55 5.36
CA VAL A 131 14.71 -4.58 6.05
C VAL A 131 14.80 -5.43 7.32
N ALA A 132 15.37 -6.64 7.23
CA ALA A 132 15.38 -7.62 8.31
C ALA A 132 16.25 -7.20 9.50
N PHE A 133 17.41 -6.57 9.27
CA PHE A 133 18.42 -6.37 10.31
C PHE A 133 17.91 -5.61 11.55
N PRO A 134 17.24 -4.44 11.42
CA PRO A 134 16.71 -3.73 12.59
C PRO A 134 15.64 -4.54 13.35
N HIS A 135 14.79 -5.27 12.63
CA HIS A 135 13.70 -6.03 13.23
C HIS A 135 14.17 -7.33 13.90
N ALA A 136 15.13 -8.03 13.30
CA ALA A 136 15.68 -9.28 13.84
C ALA A 136 16.34 -9.04 15.20
N LEU A 137 17.05 -7.92 15.37
CA LEU A 137 17.64 -7.53 16.65
C LEU A 137 16.58 -7.30 17.72
N LEU A 138 15.49 -6.59 17.40
CA LEU A 138 14.38 -6.34 18.33
C LEU A 138 13.68 -7.63 18.75
N VAL A 139 13.40 -8.53 17.79
CA VAL A 139 12.82 -9.85 18.07
C VAL A 139 13.75 -10.67 18.96
N PHE A 140 15.05 -10.68 18.67
CA PHE A 140 16.05 -11.37 19.50
C PHE A 140 16.06 -10.86 20.94
N MET A 141 16.10 -9.53 21.14
CA MET A 141 16.04 -8.92 22.47
C MET A 141 14.75 -9.29 23.20
N ALA A 142 13.60 -9.28 22.51
CA ALA A 142 12.32 -9.67 23.09
C ALA A 142 12.32 -11.16 23.51
N CYS A 143 12.85 -12.06 22.69
CA CYS A 143 12.99 -13.48 23.04
C CYS A 143 13.87 -13.70 24.26
N VAL A 144 15.01 -13.00 24.35
CA VAL A 144 15.91 -13.06 25.52
C VAL A 144 15.17 -12.61 26.79
N LEU A 145 14.42 -11.51 26.71
CA LEU A 145 13.62 -11.01 27.83
C LEU A 145 12.56 -12.02 28.28
N ILE A 146 11.87 -12.68 27.34
CA ILE A 146 10.83 -13.68 27.64
C ILE A 146 11.42 -14.94 28.28
N VAL A 147 12.64 -15.35 27.91
CA VAL A 147 13.27 -16.56 28.44
C VAL A 147 13.92 -16.33 29.81
N LEU A 148 14.44 -15.12 30.05
CA LEU A 148 15.16 -14.76 31.28
C LEU A 148 14.27 -14.13 32.36
N GLY A 149 13.08 -13.63 32.02
CA GLY A 149 12.09 -13.07 32.94
C GLY A 149 11.05 -14.09 33.36
#